data_AF-A0A9D6HJX4-F1
#
_entry.id   AF-A0A9D6HJX4-F1
#
_cell.length_a   1.000
_cell.length_b   1.000
_cell.length_c   1.000
_cell.angle_alpha   90.00
_cell.angle_beta   90.00
_cell.angle_gamma   90.00
#
_symmetry.space_group_name_H-M   'P 1'
#
loop_
_entity.id
_entity.type
_entity.pdbx_description
1 polymer ?
#
loop_
_entity_poly.entity_id
_entity_poly.type
_entity_poly.pdbx_seq_one_letter_code
_entity_poly.pdbx_strand_id
1 'polypeptide(L)' 'MNSRKTAHFCSMKITLGVRDFAAQQGVDEQTALQKGMGQKAVEFVKQGASIYRKA' A
#
# COMPACT_ATOMS: atom_id res chain seq x y z
N MET A 1 28.39 -13.68 -12.16
CA MET A 1 27.49 -12.94 -13.07
C MET A 1 26.70 -11.93 -12.25
N ASN A 2 27.26 -10.73 -12.05
CA ASN A 2 26.67 -9.67 -11.23
C ASN A 2 25.52 -8.98 -11.99
N SER A 3 24.32 -9.54 -11.89
CA SER A 3 23.09 -8.86 -12.31
C SER A 3 22.65 -7.90 -11.21
N ARG A 4 23.20 -6.68 -11.33
CA ARG A 4 22.78 -5.43 -10.72
C ARG A 4 21.30 -5.46 -10.31
N LYS A 5 21.04 -5.61 -9.00
CA LYS A 5 19.77 -5.26 -8.35
C LYS A 5 19.60 -3.75 -8.49
N THR A 6 19.04 -3.33 -9.61
CA THR A 6 18.50 -1.99 -9.74
C THR A 6 17.26 -1.94 -8.86
N ALA A 7 17.36 -1.26 -7.72
CA ALA A 7 16.17 -0.71 -7.05
C ALA A 7 15.61 0.40 -7.97
N HIS A 8 15.07 -0.02 -9.11
CA HIS A 8 14.58 0.83 -10.18
C HIS A 8 13.12 1.16 -9.88
N PHE A 9 12.91 2.00 -8.87
CA PHE A 9 11.60 2.34 -8.29
C PHE A 9 10.79 1.13 -7.77
N CYS A 10 10.24 1.29 -6.57
CA CYS A 10 9.55 0.26 -5.79
C CYS A 10 8.18 -0.17 -6.37
N SER A 11 7.95 -0.05 -7.68
CA SER A 11 6.65 -0.21 -8.32
C SER A 11 6.14 -1.66 -8.30
N MET A 12 7.04 -2.66 -8.33
CA MET A 12 6.66 -4.08 -8.22
C MET A 12 6.17 -4.47 -6.82
N LYS A 13 6.61 -3.77 -5.76
CA LYS A 13 6.14 -4.05 -4.39
C LYS A 13 4.73 -3.50 -4.15
N ILE A 14 4.36 -2.40 -4.81
CA ILE A 14 3.03 -1.81 -4.67
C ILE A 14 1.97 -2.76 -5.23
N THR A 15 2.21 -3.33 -6.42
CA THR A 15 1.29 -4.30 -7.03
C THR A 15 1.25 -5.64 -6.29
N LEU A 16 2.38 -6.13 -5.75
CA LEU A 16 2.36 -7.30 -4.87
C LEU A 16 1.58 -7.04 -3.57
N GLY A 17 1.74 -5.85 -2.96
CA GLY A 17 1.02 -5.50 -1.73
C GLY A 17 -0.50 -5.49 -1.89
N VAL A 18 -1.01 -5.03 -3.04
CA VAL A 18 -2.45 -5.08 -3.34
C VAL A 18 -2.94 -6.52 -3.49
N ARG A 19 -2.15 -7.39 -4.13
CA ARG A 19 -2.45 -8.82 -4.30
C ARG A 19 -2.47 -9.58 -2.99
N ASP A 20 -1.46 -9.39 -2.14
CA ASP A 20 -1.39 -9.99 -0.82
C ASP A 20 -2.56 -9.53 0.06
N PHE A 21 -2.88 -8.22 0.04
CA PHE A 21 -4.01 -7.68 0.78
C PHE A 21 -5.36 -8.21 0.27
N ALA A 22 -5.50 -8.37 -1.05
CA ALA A 22 -6.66 -8.98 -1.69
C ALA A 22 -6.83 -10.45 -1.26
N ALA A 23 -5.75 -11.24 -1.30
CA ALA A 23 -5.73 -12.65 -0.91
C ALA A 23 -6.03 -12.84 0.59
N GLN A 24 -5.45 -12.00 1.46
CA GLN A 24 -5.69 -12.04 2.90
C GLN A 24 -7.13 -11.69 3.28
N GLN A 25 -7.77 -10.80 2.52
CA GLN A 25 -9.17 -10.42 2.76
C GLN A 25 -10.18 -11.22 1.93
N GLY A 26 -9.72 -12.10 1.04
CA GLY A 26 -10.57 -12.86 0.12
C GLY A 26 -11.39 -11.99 -0.83
N VAL A 27 -10.86 -10.83 -1.24
CA VAL A 27 -11.54 -9.87 -2.12
C VAL A 27 -10.77 -9.68 -3.42
N ASP A 28 -11.45 -9.17 -4.45
CA ASP A 28 -10.80 -8.77 -5.71
C ASP A 28 -9.78 -7.64 -5.51
N GLU A 29 -8.75 -7.57 -6.36
CA GLU A 29 -7.69 -6.55 -6.31
C GLU A 29 -8.24 -5.12 -6.28
N GLN A 30 -9.27 -4.80 -7.08
CA GLN A 30 -9.88 -3.46 -7.09
C GLN A 30 -10.60 -3.17 -5.78
N THR A 31 -11.29 -4.16 -5.22
CA THR A 31 -11.97 -4.04 -3.94
C THR A 31 -10.97 -3.89 -2.79
N ALA A 32 -9.86 -4.62 -2.84
CA ALA A 32 -8.75 -4.51 -1.90
C ALA A 32 -8.14 -3.11 -1.94
N LEU A 33 -7.93 -2.54 -3.14
CA LEU A 33 -7.39 -1.19 -3.29
C LEU A 33 -8.33 -0.15 -2.67
N GLN A 34 -9.63 -0.22 -2.97
CA GLN A 34 -10.62 0.71 -2.39
C GLN A 34 -10.72 0.57 -0.87
N LYS A 35 -10.77 -0.66 -0.34
CA LYS A 35 -10.81 -0.92 1.11
C LYS A 35 -9.54 -0.42 1.81
N GLY A 36 -8.37 -0.68 1.24
CA GLY A 36 -7.09 -0.24 1.80
C GLY A 36 -6.98 1.29 1.85
N MET A 37 -7.41 1.98 0.79
CA MET A 37 -7.47 3.44 0.80
C MET A 37 -8.49 3.99 1.79
N GLY A 38 -9.68 3.39 1.91
CA GLY A 38 -10.69 3.79 2.87
C GLY A 38 -10.22 3.64 4.32
N GLN A 39 -9.58 2.51 4.65
CA GLN A 39 -8.99 2.29 5.97
C GLN A 39 -7.90 3.32 6.27
N LYS A 40 -7.00 3.57 5.33
CA LYS A 40 -5.93 4.57 5.48
C LYS A 40 -6.49 5.99 5.63
N ALA A 41 -7.56 6.34 4.93
CA ALA A 41 -8.22 7.64 5.07
C ALA A 41 -8.83 7.81 6.46
N VAL A 42 -9.49 6.77 6.99
CA VAL A 42 -10.03 6.80 8.36
C VAL A 42 -8.90 6.89 9.39
N GLU A 43 -7.81 6.13 9.22
CA GLU A 43 -6.62 6.23 10.06
C GLU A 43 -6.04 7.66 10.01
N PHE A 44 -5.92 8.25 8.83
CA PHE A 44 -5.39 9.60 8.65
C PHE A 44 -6.23 10.65 9.39
N VAL A 45 -7.56 10.60 9.26
CA VAL A 45 -8.46 11.50 9.98
C VAL A 45 -8.37 11.29 11.48
N LYS A 46 -8.38 10.03 11.96
CA LYS A 46 -8.22 9.70 13.38
C LYS A 46 -6.91 10.20 13.97
N GLN A 47 -5.87 10.26 13.14
CA GLN A 47 -4.54 10.73 13.52
C GLN A 47 -4.41 12.26 13.48
N GLY A 48 -5.51 12.98 13.30
CA GLY A 48 -5.55 14.45 13.30
C GLY A 48 -5.41 15.07 11.91
N ALA A 49 -5.58 14.29 10.85
CA ALA A 49 -5.53 14.76 9.45
C ALA A 49 -4.26 15.55 9.09
N SER A 50 -3.13 15.21 9.71
CA SER A 50 -1.85 15.87 9.45
C SER A 50 -0.97 15.04 8.52
N ILE A 51 -0.59 15.63 7.38
CA ILE A 51 0.36 15.04 6.43
C ILE A 51 1.80 15.08 6.99
N TYR A 52 2.10 16.07 7.84
CA TYR A 52 3.41 16.23 8.44
C TYR A 52 3.33 15.91 9.93
N ARG A 53 3.91 14.78 10.32
CA ARG A 53 4.25 14.53 11.72
C ARG A 53 5.69 14.94 11.93
N LYS A 54 5.95 15.81 12.92
CA LYS A 54 7.32 15.98 13.42
C LYS A 54 7.76 14.64 14.02
N ALA A 55 8.90 14.15 13.54
CA ALA A 55 9.50 12.88 13.94
C ALA A 55 9.96 12.90 15.40
#